data_AF-A0A7Y4YPS1-F1
#
_entry.id   AF-A0A7Y4YPS1-F1
#
_cell.length_a   1.000
_cell.length_b   1.000
_cell.length_c   1.000
_cell.angle_alpha   90.00
_cell.angle_beta   90.00
_cell.angle_gamma   90.00
#
_symmetry.space_group_name_H-M   'P 1'
#
loop_
_entity.id
_entity.type
_entity.pdbx_description
1 polymer ?
#
loop_
_entity_poly.entity_id
_entity_poly.type
_entity_poly.pdbx_seq_one_letter_code
_entity_poly.pdbx_strand_id
1 'polypeptide(L)'
;MSNEDSVELQRMRWRCRRGLLELDIVLGRFIEQHYVQLNNEQRIIFDELLDLPDTHFWDLITGSKAPTHAHQSEVLEWLKAV
;
A
#
# COMPACT_ATOMS: atom_id res chain seq x y z
N MET A 1 -15.33 -12.32 10.89
CA MET A 1 -14.20 -11.38 11.03
C MET A 1 -13.35 -11.90 12.16
N SER A 2 -12.21 -12.52 11.82
CA SER A 2 -11.29 -13.07 12.82
C SER A 2 -10.55 -11.91 13.50
N ASN A 3 -10.19 -12.09 14.77
CA ASN A 3 -9.54 -11.04 15.58
C ASN A 3 -8.19 -10.60 14.97
N GLU A 4 -7.53 -11.47 14.19
CA GLU A 4 -6.24 -11.23 13.53
C GLU A 4 -6.32 -10.18 12.40
N ASP A 5 -7.40 -10.15 11.61
CA ASP A 5 -7.56 -9.16 10.53
C ASP A 5 -7.63 -7.72 11.08
N SER A 6 -8.18 -7.56 12.29
CA SER A 6 -8.31 -6.24 12.94
C SER A 6 -6.96 -5.71 13.43
N VAL A 7 -6.09 -6.60 13.91
CA VAL A 7 -4.74 -6.25 14.37
C VAL A 7 -3.84 -5.87 13.19
N GLU A 8 -3.87 -6.65 12.11
CA GLU A 8 -3.11 -6.38 10.89
C GLU A 8 -3.57 -5.08 10.21
N LEU A 9 -4.88 -4.86 10.11
CA LEU A 9 -5.43 -3.61 9.59
C LEU A 9 -4.97 -2.41 10.40
N GLN A 10 -4.96 -2.52 11.73
CA GLN A 10 -4.48 -1.44 12.59
C GLN A 10 -2.97 -1.21 12.39
N ARG A 11 -2.17 -2.27 12.32
CA ARG A 11 -0.73 -2.18 12.02
C ARG A 11 -0.48 -1.45 10.70
N MET A 12 -1.23 -1.79 9.65
CA MET A 12 -1.07 -1.14 8.35
C MET A 12 -1.54 0.30 8.34
N ARG A 13 -2.65 0.63 9.03
CA ARG A 13 -3.05 2.03 9.24
C ARG A 13 -1.94 2.86 9.85
N TRP A 14 -1.16 2.32 10.78
CA TRP A 14 -0.02 3.02 11.36
C TRP A 14 1.15 3.16 10.37
N ARG A 15 1.45 2.13 9.57
CA ARG A 15 2.53 2.16 8.54
C ARG A 15 2.24 3.11 7.37
N CYS A 16 0.95 3.39 7.11
CA CYS A 16 0.51 4.34 6.09
C CYS A 16 0.64 5.81 6.51
N ARG A 17 0.94 6.10 7.78
CA ARG A 17 1.16 7.47 8.26
C ARG A 17 2.53 7.97 7.80
N ARG A 18 2.53 8.85 6.80
CA ARG A 18 3.75 9.26 6.07
C ARG A 18 4.01 10.76 6.18
N GLY A 19 5.22 11.18 5.84
CA GLY A 19 5.57 12.61 5.83
C GLY A 19 4.99 13.37 4.64
N LEU A 20 4.61 12.65 3.58
CA LEU A 20 4.04 13.19 2.34
C LEU A 20 2.51 13.08 2.36
N LEU A 21 1.82 14.22 2.28
CA LEU A 21 0.36 14.30 2.42
C LEU A 21 -0.37 13.53 1.33
N GLU A 22 0.07 13.63 0.08
CA GLU A 22 -0.53 12.96 -1.06
C GLU A 22 -0.46 11.44 -0.91
N LEU A 23 0.70 10.94 -0.45
CA LEU A 23 0.90 9.52 -0.17
C LEU A 23 0.03 9.06 1.00
N ASP A 24 -0.06 9.85 2.07
CA ASP A 24 -0.91 9.56 3.24
C ASP A 24 -2.39 9.44 2.84
N ILE A 25 -2.89 10.35 1.98
CA ILE A 25 -4.27 10.32 1.47
C ILE A 25 -4.53 9.06 0.63
N VAL A 26 -3.65 8.75 -0.32
CA VAL A 26 -3.81 7.57 -1.20
C VAL A 26 -3.78 6.29 -0.38
N LEU A 27 -2.79 6.14 0.50
CA LEU A 27 -2.66 4.96 1.35
C LEU A 27 -3.83 4.83 2.34
N GLY A 28 -4.28 5.94 2.93
CA GLY A 28 -5.44 5.95 3.83
C GLY A 28 -6.69 5.42 3.13
N ARG A 29 -7.02 5.95 1.94
CA ARG A 29 -8.16 5.48 1.14
C ARG A 29 -8.02 4.02 0.73
N PHE A 30 -6.82 3.64 0.29
CA PHE A 30 -6.53 2.26 -0.11
C PHE A 30 -6.76 1.27 1.03
N ILE A 31 -6.32 1.60 2.25
CA ILE A 31 -6.52 0.74 3.41
C ILE A 31 -8.00 0.59 3.77
N GLU A 32 -8.77 1.67 3.69
CA GLU A 32 -10.18 1.62 4.04
C GLU A 32 -11.04 0.88 3.00
N GLN A 33 -10.68 0.95 1.72
CA GLN A 33 -11.50 0.42 0.64
C GLN A 33 -11.02 -0.93 0.08
N HIS A 34 -9.70 -1.14 -0.01
CA HIS A 34 -9.11 -2.25 -0.76
C HIS A 34 -8.33 -3.24 0.09
N TYR A 35 -7.72 -2.84 1.22
CA TYR A 35 -6.88 -3.75 2.01
C TYR A 35 -7.59 -5.02 2.49
N VAL A 36 -8.87 -4.93 2.84
CA VAL A 36 -9.68 -6.09 3.23
C VAL A 36 -9.93 -7.04 2.04
N GLN A 37 -9.90 -6.52 0.82
CA GLN A 37 -10.08 -7.30 -0.42
C GLN A 37 -8.78 -7.96 -0.90
N LEU A 38 -7.62 -7.54 -0.38
CA LEU A 38 -6.32 -8.10 -0.77
C LEU A 38 -6.14 -9.52 -0.23
N ASN A 39 -5.61 -10.39 -1.09
CA ASN A 39 -5.16 -11.73 -0.73
C ASN A 39 -3.86 -11.66 0.09
N ASN A 40 -3.51 -12.75 0.79
CA ASN A 40 -2.31 -12.79 1.62
C ASN A 40 -1.02 -12.45 0.85
N GLU A 41 -0.87 -12.91 -0.40
CA GLU A 41 0.28 -12.56 -1.25
C GLU A 41 0.34 -11.07 -1.53
N GLN A 42 -0.78 -10.45 -1.93
CA GLN A 42 -0.85 -9.02 -2.19
C GLN A 42 -0.59 -8.18 -0.93
N ARG A 43 -1.01 -8.66 0.25
CA ARG A 43 -0.71 -7.99 1.53
C ARG A 43 0.79 -8.00 1.83
N ILE A 44 1.50 -9.10 1.54
CA ILE A 44 2.96 -9.18 1.69
C ILE A 44 3.65 -8.18 0.74
N ILE A 45 3.21 -8.15 -0.52
CA ILE A 45 3.75 -7.22 -1.52
C ILE A 45 3.51 -5.76 -1.12
N PHE A 46 2.32 -5.46 -0.59
CA PHE A 46 2.02 -4.14 -0.08
C PHE A 46 2.90 -3.77 1.12
N ASP A 47 3.18 -4.71 2.01
CA ASP A 47 4.09 -4.47 3.13
C ASP A 47 5.54 -4.23 2.67
N GLU A 48 6.01 -4.95 1.64
CA GLU A 48 7.31 -4.69 0.99
C GLU A 48 7.36 -3.29 0.36
N LEU A 49 6.28 -2.85 -0.28
CA LEU A 49 6.19 -1.50 -0.86
C LEU A 49 6.22 -0.43 0.24
N LEU A 50 5.63 -0.69 1.40
CA LEU A 50 5.69 0.19 2.56
C LEU A 50 7.12 0.29 3.16
N ASP A 51 8.01 -0.68 2.93
CA ASP A 51 9.41 -0.51 3.36
C ASP A 51 10.20 0.47 2.47
N LEU A 52 9.63 0.90 1.35
CA LEU A 52 10.26 1.91 0.49
C LEU A 52 10.17 3.32 1.11
N PRO A 53 11.15 4.20 0.81
CA PRO A 53 11.08 5.61 1.15
C PRO A 53 9.87 6.29 0.49
N ASP A 54 9.26 7.25 1.19
CA ASP A 54 8.04 7.95 0.77
C ASP A 54 8.13 8.50 -0.66
N THR A 55 9.26 9.11 -1.03
CA THR A 55 9.49 9.65 -2.37
C THR A 55 9.53 8.56 -3.44
N HIS A 56 10.20 7.43 -3.17
CA HIS A 56 10.27 6.32 -4.11
C HIS A 56 8.90 5.67 -4.26
N PHE A 57 8.17 5.46 -3.16
CA PHE A 57 6.85 4.88 -3.24
C PHE A 57 5.90 5.78 -4.05
N TRP A 58 5.96 7.09 -3.82
CA TRP A 58 5.19 8.06 -4.60
C TRP A 58 5.57 8.08 -6.08
N ASP A 59 6.86 7.97 -6.43
CA ASP A 59 7.32 7.87 -7.82
C ASP A 59 6.73 6.63 -8.53
N LEU A 60 6.57 5.51 -7.81
CA LEU A 60 5.97 4.28 -8.36
C LEU A 60 4.47 4.42 -8.59
N ILE A 61 3.75 5.05 -7.65
CA ILE A 61 2.31 5.32 -7.76
C ILE A 61 2.05 6.28 -8.92
N THR A 62 2.80 7.38 -9.00
CA THR A 62 2.65 8.38 -10.08
C THR A 62 3.12 7.88 -11.45
N GLY A 63 3.78 6.72 -11.53
CA GLY A 63 4.33 6.17 -12.77
C GLY A 63 5.61 6.87 -13.24
N SER A 64 6.21 7.70 -12.38
CA SER A 64 7.52 8.33 -12.62
C SER A 64 8.66 7.32 -12.61
N LYS A 65 8.48 6.19 -11.90
CA LYS A 65 9.40 5.05 -11.91
C LYS A 65 8.67 3.74 -12.19
N ALA A 66 9.39 2.80 -12.79
CA ALA A 66 8.92 1.43 -12.97
C ALA A 66 9.15 0.60 -11.69
N PRO A 67 8.25 -0.34 -11.36
CA PRO A 67 8.46 -1.27 -10.26
C PRO A 67 9.73 -2.08 -10.48
N THR A 68 10.45 -2.34 -9.38
CA THR A 68 11.69 -3.14 -9.45
C THR A 68 11.38 -4.61 -9.68
N HIS A 69 10.24 -5.08 -9.18
CA HIS A 69 9.79 -6.45 -9.34
C HIS A 69 8.40 -6.52 -9.97
N ALA A 70 8.20 -7.49 -10.86
CA ALA A 70 6.94 -7.67 -11.58
C ALA A 70 5.73 -7.90 -10.65
N HIS A 71 5.96 -8.53 -9.49
CA HIS A 71 4.91 -8.78 -8.50
C HIS A 71 4.39 -7.50 -7.83
N GLN A 72 5.22 -6.45 -7.74
CA GLN A 72 4.80 -5.15 -7.20
C GLN A 72 3.80 -4.44 -8.11
N SER A 73 3.86 -4.69 -9.42
CA SER A 73 3.00 -4.06 -10.41
C SER A 73 1.53 -4.26 -10.08
N GLU A 74 1.13 -5.46 -9.64
CA GLU A 74 -0.28 -5.76 -9.36
C GLU A 74 -0.83 -4.84 -8.27
N VAL A 75 -0.17 -4.76 -7.11
CA VAL A 75 -0.59 -3.89 -6.00
C VAL A 75 -0.49 -2.40 -6.36
N LEU A 76 0.51 -2.01 -7.15
CA LEU A 76 0.63 -0.63 -7.64
C LEU A 76 -0.53 -0.23 -8.53
N GLU A 77 -1.06 -1.14 -9.37
CA GLU A 77 -2.24 -0.85 -10.18
C GLU A 77 -3.49 -0.61 -9.31
N TRP A 78 -3.64 -1.36 -8.21
CA TRP A 78 -4.71 -1.07 -7.25
C TRP A 78 -4.53 0.29 -6.57
N LEU A 79 -3.30 0.64 -6.17
CA LEU A 79 -3.00 1.95 -5.56
C LEU A 79 -3.26 3.13 -6.51
N LYS A 80 -3.03 2.95 -7.81
CA LYS A 80 -3.31 3.96 -8.84
C LYS A 80 -4.80 4.13 -9.13
N ALA A 81 -5.62 3.13 -8.81
CA ALA A 81 -7.06 3.15 -9.05
C ALA A 81 -7.88 3.81 -7.93
N VAL A 82 -7.21 4.25 -6.85
CA VAL A 82 -7.79 4.95 -5.68
C VAL A 82 -7.87 6.46 -5.88
#